data_AF-A0A6A5H4F7-F1
#
_entry.id   AF-A0A6A5H4F7-F1
#
_cell.length_a   1.000
_cell.length_b   1.000
_cell.length_c   1.000
_cell.angle_alpha   90.00
_cell.angle_beta   90.00
_cell.angle_gamma   90.00
#
_symmetry.space_group_name_H-M   'P 1'
#
loop_
_entity.id
_entity.type
_entity.pdbx_description
1 polymer ?
#
loop_
_entity_poly.entity_id
_entity_poly.type
_entity_poly.pdbx_seq_one_letter_code
_entity_poly.pdbx_strand_id
1 'polypeptide(L)'
;MFPSSTSEECISQFTLPNYVESPQSIQSLDTGNIPKKVRGDLDLTGLELMPFLFKAADKLHAIKDKQAKAEGIKKRLIQLQNMFNENKIPEHLIRNLNYVVDSIEYENYQQAWEHYNRFSQSIPEEMSKSWFWLSSLKMLISELKGAQRIGSAGSHFRS
;
A
#
# COMPACT_ATOMS: atom_id res chain seq x y z
N MET A 1 -30.41 -55.66 32.20
CA MET A 1 -31.15 -55.80 30.93
C MET A 1 -30.98 -54.49 30.17
N PHE A 2 -30.44 -54.55 28.95
CA PHE A 2 -30.40 -53.43 27.99
C PHE A 2 -31.82 -53.12 27.48
N PRO A 3 -32.05 -51.93 26.88
CA PRO A 3 -31.74 -51.81 25.45
C PRO A 3 -30.92 -50.57 25.10
N SER A 4 -30.02 -50.75 24.13
CA SER A 4 -29.50 -49.71 23.25
C SER A 4 -30.62 -49.20 22.34
N SER A 5 -30.64 -47.90 22.04
CA SER A 5 -31.32 -47.40 20.85
C SER A 5 -30.49 -46.30 20.20
N THR A 6 -29.99 -46.63 19.02
CA THR A 6 -29.36 -45.75 18.03
C THR A 6 -30.42 -44.95 17.29
N SER A 7 -30.19 -43.65 17.07
CA SER A 7 -30.65 -42.97 15.87
C SER A 7 -29.83 -41.70 15.68
N GLU A 8 -29.08 -41.70 14.58
CA GLU A 8 -28.41 -40.56 13.96
C GLU A 8 -29.46 -39.50 13.62
N GLU A 9 -29.30 -38.27 14.12
CA GLU A 9 -29.99 -37.12 13.53
C GLU A 9 -28.99 -36.31 12.71
N CYS A 10 -29.15 -36.50 11.40
CA CYS A 10 -28.46 -35.81 10.34
C CYS A 10 -28.47 -34.29 10.50
N ILE A 11 -27.30 -33.73 10.22
CA ILE A 11 -27.01 -32.34 9.93
C ILE A 11 -28.09 -31.76 8.99
N SER A 12 -28.87 -30.79 9.46
CA SER A 12 -29.62 -29.91 8.58
C SER A 12 -28.85 -28.59 8.44
N GLN A 13 -27.89 -28.58 7.51
CA GLN A 13 -27.23 -27.37 7.06
C GLN A 13 -28.23 -26.59 6.20
N PHE A 14 -29.00 -25.72 6.84
CA PHE A 14 -29.91 -24.81 6.15
C PHE A 14 -29.12 -23.67 5.50
N THR A 15 -28.66 -23.87 4.27
CA THR A 15 -28.05 -22.80 3.45
C THR A 15 -29.13 -22.07 2.66
N LEU A 16 -29.30 -20.77 2.94
CA LEU A 16 -30.18 -19.88 2.17
C LEU A 16 -29.66 -19.73 0.72
N PRO A 17 -30.52 -19.81 -0.32
CA PRO A 17 -30.10 -19.89 -1.72
C PRO A 17 -29.56 -18.58 -2.33
N ASN A 18 -29.07 -17.61 -1.55
CA ASN A 18 -28.48 -16.36 -2.06
C ASN A 18 -27.44 -15.71 -1.11
N TYR A 19 -26.66 -16.50 -0.36
CA TYR A 19 -25.51 -15.94 0.35
C TYR A 19 -24.32 -15.84 -0.61
N VAL A 20 -24.06 -14.64 -1.12
CA VAL A 20 -22.77 -14.32 -1.77
C VAL A 20 -21.77 -14.21 -0.64
N GLU A 21 -20.88 -15.20 -0.49
CA GLU A 21 -19.70 -15.06 0.36
C GLU A 21 -18.95 -13.80 -0.07
N SER A 22 -18.83 -12.85 0.86
CA SER A 22 -17.94 -11.71 0.68
C SER A 22 -16.53 -12.28 0.48
N PRO A 23 -15.78 -11.89 -0.57
CA PRO A 23 -14.43 -12.39 -0.73
C PRO A 23 -13.66 -12.10 0.54
N GLN A 24 -13.13 -13.19 1.09
CA GLN A 24 -12.41 -13.24 2.35
C GLN A 24 -11.44 -12.07 2.42
N SER A 25 -11.55 -11.38 3.56
CA SER A 25 -10.64 -10.39 4.09
C SER A 25 -9.26 -10.49 3.46
N ILE A 26 -8.80 -9.38 2.88
CA ILE A 26 -7.42 -9.16 2.46
C ILE A 26 -6.52 -9.87 3.47
N GLN A 27 -5.91 -10.98 3.04
CA GLN A 27 -4.98 -11.72 3.86
C GLN A 27 -3.96 -10.70 4.32
N SER A 28 -3.90 -10.51 5.64
CA SER A 28 -2.86 -9.72 6.27
C SER A 28 -1.54 -10.30 5.78
N LEU A 29 -0.86 -9.58 4.88
CA LEU A 29 0.46 -10.01 4.43
C LEU A 29 1.31 -10.14 5.68
N ASP A 30 1.82 -11.35 5.85
CA ASP A 30 2.79 -11.77 6.84
C ASP A 30 3.79 -10.64 7.14
N THR A 31 3.86 -10.22 8.41
CA THR A 31 4.79 -9.17 8.88
C THR A 31 6.22 -9.71 9.03
N GLY A 32 6.50 -10.90 8.50
CA GLY A 32 7.82 -11.51 8.44
C GLY A 32 8.79 -10.72 7.56
N ASN A 33 9.63 -9.90 8.18
CA ASN A 33 10.77 -9.19 7.58
C ASN A 33 10.42 -8.32 6.38
N ILE A 34 9.81 -7.15 6.61
CA ILE A 34 9.88 -6.07 5.62
C ILE A 34 11.38 -5.73 5.44
N PRO A 35 11.93 -5.80 4.22
CA PRO A 35 13.31 -5.45 3.96
C PRO A 35 13.61 -4.06 4.51
N LYS A 36 14.79 -3.87 5.13
CA LYS A 36 15.24 -2.52 5.49
C LYS A 36 15.93 -1.92 4.28
N LYS A 37 15.42 -0.80 3.79
CA LYS A 37 16.10 -0.06 2.73
C LYS A 37 17.43 0.47 3.26
N VAL A 38 18.49 0.38 2.48
CA VAL A 38 19.74 1.11 2.73
C VAL A 38 19.61 2.52 2.14
N ARG A 39 20.03 3.54 2.90
CA ARG A 39 19.89 4.93 2.48
C ARG A 39 20.75 5.19 1.26
N GLY A 40 20.14 5.73 0.21
CA GLY A 40 20.84 6.02 -1.04
C GLY A 40 21.14 4.79 -1.90
N ASP A 41 20.66 3.60 -1.51
CA ASP A 41 20.64 2.45 -2.41
C ASP A 41 19.56 2.67 -3.49
N LEU A 42 19.95 2.68 -4.76
CA LEU A 42 19.08 3.00 -5.88
C LEU A 42 19.01 1.88 -6.91
N ASP A 43 19.59 0.72 -6.59
CA ASP A 43 19.70 -0.42 -7.47
C ASP A 43 18.57 -1.45 -7.24
N LEU A 44 17.56 -1.09 -6.43
CA LEU A 44 16.40 -1.93 -6.20
C LEU A 44 15.52 -2.00 -7.44
N THR A 45 15.11 -3.22 -7.77
CA THR A 45 14.13 -3.51 -8.80
C THR A 45 12.74 -2.99 -8.42
N GLY A 46 11.87 -2.83 -9.42
CA GLY A 46 10.49 -2.38 -9.18
C GLY A 46 9.73 -3.24 -8.17
N LEU A 47 9.96 -4.56 -8.18
CA LEU A 47 9.33 -5.48 -7.22
C LEU A 47 9.87 -5.32 -5.80
N GLU A 48 11.17 -5.08 -5.65
CA GLU A 48 11.79 -4.80 -4.35
C GLU A 48 11.36 -3.47 -3.75
N LEU A 49 10.89 -2.52 -4.57
CA LEU A 49 10.30 -1.26 -4.09
C LEU A 49 8.90 -1.43 -3.48
N MET A 50 8.15 -2.46 -3.88
CA MET A 50 6.74 -2.60 -3.51
C MET A 50 6.52 -2.73 -1.99
N PRO A 51 7.27 -3.54 -1.23
CA PRO A 51 7.11 -3.63 0.22
C PRO A 51 7.20 -2.28 0.94
N PHE A 52 8.10 -1.39 0.50
CA PHE A 52 8.25 -0.05 1.09
C PHE A 52 7.04 0.84 0.81
N LEU A 53 6.50 0.79 -0.41
CA LEU A 53 5.29 1.53 -0.78
C LEU A 53 4.06 1.04 -0.02
N PHE A 54 3.91 -0.28 0.15
CA PHE A 54 2.81 -0.86 0.94
C PHE A 54 2.95 -0.50 2.42
N LYS A 55 4.15 -0.62 3.00
CA LYS A 55 4.43 -0.16 4.37
C LYS A 55 4.06 1.31 4.58
N ALA A 56 4.39 2.19 3.62
CA ALA A 56 4.01 3.59 3.69
C ALA A 56 2.48 3.79 3.60
N ALA A 57 1.79 3.00 2.78
CA ALA A 57 0.33 3.00 2.73
C ALA A 57 -0.31 2.45 4.02
N ASP A 58 0.29 1.47 4.67
CA ASP A 58 -0.13 0.97 5.98
C ASP A 58 0.06 2.02 7.08
N LYS A 59 1.17 2.76 7.05
CA LYS A 59 1.37 3.93 7.91
C LYS A 59 0.26 4.95 7.73
N LEU A 60 -0.14 5.23 6.49
CA LEU A 60 -1.29 6.11 6.23
C LEU A 60 -2.60 5.51 6.73
N HIS A 61 -2.81 4.20 6.55
CA HIS A 61 -4.02 3.50 7.02
C HIS A 61 -4.19 3.58 8.55
N ALA A 62 -3.09 3.58 9.30
CA ALA A 62 -3.10 3.72 10.75
C ALA A 62 -3.52 5.12 11.25
N ILE A 63 -3.57 6.13 10.38
CA ILE A 63 -3.99 7.49 10.73
C ILE A 63 -5.52 7.57 10.72
N LYS A 64 -6.10 8.19 11.76
CA LYS A 64 -7.54 8.41 11.87
C LYS A 64 -8.09 9.12 10.64
N ASP A 65 -9.23 8.64 10.13
CA ASP A 65 -9.97 9.19 8.98
C ASP A 65 -9.21 9.10 7.63
N LYS A 66 -8.18 8.25 7.52
CA LYS A 66 -7.41 8.02 6.28
C LYS A 66 -7.55 6.61 5.70
N GLN A 67 -8.27 5.70 6.37
CA GLN A 67 -8.37 4.28 6.01
C GLN A 67 -8.84 4.08 4.57
N ALA A 68 -9.98 4.68 4.19
CA ALA A 68 -10.54 4.54 2.85
C ALA A 68 -9.58 5.03 1.75
N LYS A 69 -8.80 6.08 2.04
CA LYS A 69 -7.81 6.63 1.13
C LYS A 69 -6.61 5.70 0.98
N ALA A 70 -6.11 5.16 2.09
CA ALA A 70 -5.03 4.18 2.09
C ALA A 70 -5.41 2.92 1.30
N GLU A 71 -6.62 2.41 1.47
CA GLU A 71 -7.14 1.26 0.71
C GLU A 71 -7.21 1.55 -0.80
N GLY A 72 -7.67 2.75 -1.18
CA GLY A 72 -7.63 3.19 -2.57
C GLY A 72 -6.21 3.26 -3.15
N ILE A 73 -5.24 3.72 -2.36
CA ILE A 73 -3.83 3.76 -2.74
C ILE A 73 -3.27 2.34 -2.92
N LYS A 74 -3.52 1.42 -1.97
CA LYS A 74 -3.07 0.02 -2.06
C LYS A 74 -3.56 -0.66 -3.33
N LYS A 75 -4.83 -0.48 -3.71
CA LYS A 75 -5.37 -1.02 -4.97
C LYS A 75 -4.60 -0.53 -6.20
N ARG A 76 -4.15 0.72 -6.21
CA ARG A 76 -3.35 1.28 -7.31
C ARG A 76 -1.88 0.87 -7.23
N LEU A 77 -1.35 0.59 -6.05
CA LEU A 77 -0.03 -0.04 -5.89
C LEU A 77 0.01 -1.48 -6.42
N ILE A 78 -1.08 -2.23 -6.29
CA ILE A 78 -1.20 -3.55 -6.93
C ILE A 78 -1.13 -3.42 -8.47
N GLN A 79 -1.76 -2.38 -9.04
CA GLN A 79 -1.63 -2.10 -10.49
C GLN A 79 -0.18 -1.80 -10.88
N LEU A 80 0.54 -1.02 -10.07
CA LEU A 80 1.97 -0.76 -10.26
C LEU A 80 2.81 -2.05 -10.19
N GLN A 81 2.54 -2.92 -9.21
CA GLN A 81 3.23 -4.21 -9.08
C GLN A 81 3.03 -5.09 -10.32
N ASN A 82 1.79 -5.16 -10.85
CA ASN A 82 1.50 -5.89 -12.08
C ASN A 82 2.29 -5.34 -13.28
N MET A 83 2.41 -4.01 -13.37
CA MET A 83 3.22 -3.39 -14.43
C MET A 83 4.72 -3.72 -14.31
N PHE A 84 5.25 -3.87 -13.09
CA PHE A 84 6.62 -4.36 -12.90
C PHE A 84 6.77 -5.82 -13.33
N ASN A 85 5.83 -6.69 -12.96
CA ASN A 85 5.82 -8.09 -13.41
C ASN A 85 5.78 -8.23 -14.93
N GLU A 86 5.05 -7.32 -15.60
CA GLU A 86 4.94 -7.28 -17.06
C GLU A 86 6.08 -6.50 -17.75
N ASN A 87 7.09 -6.03 -17.01
CA ASN A 87 8.20 -5.21 -17.51
C ASN A 87 7.74 -3.97 -18.31
N LYS A 88 6.60 -3.38 -17.94
CA LYS A 88 6.02 -2.20 -18.61
C LYS A 88 6.62 -0.87 -18.17
N ILE A 89 7.49 -0.88 -17.16
CA ILE A 89 8.11 0.32 -16.61
C ILE A 89 9.61 0.31 -16.95
N PRO A 90 10.08 1.27 -17.76
CA PRO A 90 11.49 1.43 -18.07
C PRO A 90 12.39 1.54 -16.83
N GLU A 91 13.59 0.95 -16.90
CA GLU A 91 14.55 0.92 -15.79
C GLU A 91 14.93 2.31 -15.25
N HIS A 92 15.10 3.30 -16.13
CA HIS A 92 15.39 4.68 -15.71
C HIS A 92 14.26 5.29 -14.86
N LEU A 93 13.00 4.90 -15.10
CA LEU A 93 11.85 5.32 -14.26
C LEU A 93 11.82 4.58 -12.92
N ILE A 94 12.25 3.31 -12.89
CA ILE A 94 12.43 2.54 -11.64
C ILE A 94 13.51 3.22 -10.77
N ARG A 95 14.61 3.64 -11.38
CA ARG A 95 15.67 4.38 -10.68
C ARG A 95 15.19 5.73 -10.14
N ASN A 96 14.35 6.45 -10.88
CA ASN A 96 13.75 7.69 -10.38
C ASN A 96 12.76 7.42 -9.21
N LEU A 97 11.98 6.34 -9.30
CA LEU A 97 11.08 5.92 -8.24
C LEU A 97 11.84 5.52 -6.96
N ASN A 98 13.02 4.92 -7.08
CA ASN A 98 13.90 4.58 -5.94
C ASN A 98 14.18 5.81 -5.06
N TYR A 99 14.46 6.99 -5.64
CA TYR A 99 14.67 8.22 -4.87
C TYR A 99 13.42 8.66 -4.09
N VAL A 100 12.23 8.49 -4.70
CA VAL A 100 10.95 8.79 -4.04
C VAL A 100 10.74 7.85 -2.87
N VAL A 101 10.93 6.55 -3.08
CA VAL A 101 10.78 5.51 -2.04
C VAL A 101 11.78 5.69 -0.92
N ASP A 102 13.04 5.99 -1.23
CA ASP A 102 14.08 6.30 -0.22
C ASP A 102 13.64 7.44 0.68
N SER A 103 13.17 8.54 0.10
CA SER A 103 12.70 9.69 0.87
C SER A 103 11.45 9.39 1.70
N ILE A 104 10.54 8.53 1.22
CA ILE A 104 9.36 8.09 1.98
C ILE A 104 9.78 7.21 3.16
N GLU A 105 10.66 6.24 2.95
CA GLU A 105 11.13 5.30 3.98
C GLU A 105 11.86 6.01 5.12
N TYR A 106 12.60 7.09 4.82
CA TYR A 106 13.23 7.95 5.81
C TYR A 106 12.40 9.16 6.26
N GLU A 107 11.10 9.16 5.94
CA GLU A 107 10.14 10.18 6.38
C GLU A 107 10.49 11.62 5.97
N ASN A 108 11.30 11.80 4.94
CA ASN A 108 11.60 13.10 4.35
C ASN A 108 10.57 13.43 3.26
N TYR A 109 9.33 13.70 3.67
CA TYR A 109 8.21 13.87 2.73
C TYR A 109 8.30 15.14 1.86
N GLN A 110 9.06 16.15 2.29
CA GLN A 110 9.36 17.31 1.45
C GLN A 110 10.26 16.89 0.28
N GLN A 111 11.34 16.17 0.57
CA GLN A 111 12.24 15.64 -0.46
C GLN A 111 11.54 14.62 -1.37
N ALA A 112 10.68 13.75 -0.80
CA ALA A 112 9.86 12.82 -1.57
C ALA A 112 8.96 13.54 -2.59
N TRP A 113 8.38 14.68 -2.20
CA TRP A 113 7.57 15.52 -3.10
C TRP A 113 8.39 16.09 -4.26
N GLU A 114 9.59 16.57 -3.98
CA GLU A 114 10.50 17.12 -4.99
C GLU A 114 10.96 16.04 -5.99
N HIS A 115 11.34 14.86 -5.48
CA HIS A 115 11.67 13.71 -6.33
C HIS A 115 10.46 13.26 -7.15
N TYR A 116 9.27 13.22 -6.56
CA TYR A 116 8.04 12.89 -7.29
C TYR A 116 7.77 13.86 -8.43
N ASN A 117 7.92 15.17 -8.23
CA ASN A 117 7.68 16.15 -9.29
C ASN A 117 8.64 15.94 -10.46
N ARG A 118 9.95 15.77 -10.18
CA ARG A 118 10.95 15.48 -11.22
C ARG A 118 10.66 14.16 -11.93
N PHE A 119 10.32 13.12 -11.17
CA PHE A 119 9.91 11.82 -11.71
C PHE A 119 8.70 11.94 -12.64
N SER A 120 7.64 12.64 -12.21
CA SER A 120 6.42 12.80 -13.01
C SER A 120 6.67 13.56 -14.33
N GLN A 121 7.60 14.52 -14.33
CA GLN A 121 8.01 15.25 -15.53
C GLN A 121 8.85 14.40 -16.50
N SER A 122 9.49 13.34 -16.01
CA SER A 122 10.27 12.41 -16.83
C SER A 122 9.41 11.37 -17.56
N ILE A 123 8.12 11.28 -17.23
CA ILE A 123 7.21 10.29 -17.83
C ILE A 123 6.55 10.91 -19.07
N PRO A 124 6.62 10.26 -20.25
CA PRO A 124 5.91 10.71 -21.44
C PRO A 124 4.41 10.86 -21.20
N GLU A 125 3.80 11.90 -21.77
CA GLU A 125 2.40 12.24 -21.53
C GLU A 125 1.46 11.07 -21.90
N GLU A 126 1.78 10.35 -22.97
CA GLU A 126 1.03 9.19 -23.46
C GLU A 126 0.98 8.06 -22.43
N MET A 127 2.10 7.81 -21.74
CA MET A 127 2.18 6.81 -20.67
C MET A 127 1.39 7.28 -19.45
N SER A 128 1.57 8.55 -19.06
CA SER A 128 0.99 9.14 -17.85
C SER A 128 -0.53 9.06 -17.80
N LYS A 129 -1.21 9.17 -18.95
CA LYS A 129 -2.68 9.13 -19.06
C LYS A 129 -3.28 7.80 -18.62
N SER A 130 -2.52 6.71 -18.76
CA SER A 130 -2.96 5.36 -18.40
C SER A 130 -2.51 4.95 -16.98
N TRP A 131 -1.59 5.69 -16.36
CA TRP A 131 -0.92 5.32 -15.12
C TRP A 131 -1.55 6.00 -13.90
N PHE A 132 -2.75 5.56 -13.55
CA PHE A 132 -3.48 6.09 -12.38
C PHE A 132 -2.71 5.97 -11.05
N TRP A 133 -1.77 5.02 -10.95
CA TRP A 133 -0.93 4.83 -9.78
C TRP A 133 -0.04 6.05 -9.47
N LEU A 134 0.31 6.87 -10.47
CA LEU A 134 1.05 8.11 -10.27
C LEU A 134 0.29 9.09 -9.37
N SER A 135 -1.04 9.16 -9.54
CA SER A 135 -1.89 10.01 -8.71
C SER A 135 -1.98 9.50 -7.27
N SER A 136 -1.99 8.18 -7.08
CA SER A 136 -1.98 7.55 -5.76
C SER A 136 -0.66 7.74 -5.03
N LEU A 137 0.48 7.69 -5.72
CA LEU A 137 1.78 8.00 -5.12
C LEU A 137 1.86 9.46 -4.67
N LYS A 138 1.39 10.41 -5.51
CA LYS A 138 1.27 11.83 -5.13
C LYS A 138 0.43 12.01 -3.88
N MET A 139 -0.71 11.32 -3.83
CA MET A 139 -1.66 11.36 -2.72
C MET A 139 -1.00 10.81 -1.45
N LEU A 140 -0.35 9.65 -1.52
CA LEU A 140 0.37 9.05 -0.40
C LEU A 140 1.38 10.04 0.21
N ILE A 141 2.23 10.65 -0.61
CA ILE A 141 3.22 11.63 -0.16
C ILE A 141 2.53 12.85 0.50
N SER A 142 1.48 13.37 -0.13
CA SER A 142 0.74 14.54 0.36
C SER A 142 0.14 14.31 1.74
N GLU A 143 -0.50 13.15 1.94
CA GLU A 143 -1.18 12.82 3.19
C GLU A 143 -0.19 12.55 4.31
N LEU A 144 0.90 11.81 4.04
CA LEU A 144 1.95 11.55 5.03
C LEU A 144 2.65 12.86 5.45
N LYS A 145 2.93 13.74 4.49
CA LYS A 145 3.46 15.09 4.75
C LYS A 145 2.52 15.92 5.62
N GLY A 146 1.22 15.89 5.33
CA GLY A 146 0.20 16.60 6.11
C GLY A 146 0.11 16.08 7.55
N ALA A 147 0.14 14.76 7.72
CA ALA A 147 0.08 14.12 9.03
C ALA A 147 1.29 14.45 9.91
N GLN A 148 2.50 14.50 9.34
CA GLN A 148 3.72 14.85 10.07
C GLN A 148 3.65 16.26 10.69
N ARG A 149 3.04 17.22 9.97
CA ARG A 149 2.86 18.60 10.46
C ARG A 149 1.91 18.68 11.64
N ILE A 150 0.84 17.89 11.64
CA ILE A 150 -0.15 17.86 12.73
C ILE A 150 0.49 17.28 14.00
N GLY A 151 1.34 16.26 13.87
CA GLY A 151 2.08 15.68 15.00
C GLY A 151 3.14 16.61 15.62
N SER A 152 3.75 17.50 14.83
CA SER A 152 4.70 18.51 15.34
C SER A 152 4.04 19.73 16.00
N ALA A 153 2.74 19.94 15.82
CA ALA A 153 2.03 21.12 16.32
C ALA A 153 1.36 20.94 17.70
N GLY A 154 1.55 19.79 18.36
CA GLY A 154 0.78 19.40 19.55
C GLY A 154 1.60 18.91 20.74
N SER A 155 2.46 19.76 21.31
CA SER A 155 3.02 19.55 22.66
C SER A 155 3.34 20.88 23.38
N HIS A 156 2.41 21.85 23.32
CA HIS A 156 2.48 23.05 24.15
C HIS A 156 1.15 23.34 24.84
N PHE A 157 0.69 22.40 25.68
CA PHE A 157 -0.26 22.65 26.76
C PHE A 157 0.01 21.61 27.85
N ARG A 158 0.15 21.89 29.14
CA ARG A 158 0.35 23.09 29.99
C ARG A 158 0.74 22.46 31.34
N SER A 159 1.76 22.98 32.02
CA SER A 159 1.98 22.72 33.46
C SER A 159 0.89 23.40 34.30
#